data_AF-A0A7V6N9W9-F1
#
_entry.id   AF-A0A7V6N9W9-F1
#
_cell.length_a   1.000
_cell.length_b   1.000
_cell.length_c   1.000
_cell.angle_alpha   90.00
_cell.angle_beta   90.00
_cell.angle_gamma   90.00
#
_symmetry.space_group_name_H-M   'P 1'
#
loop_
_entity.id
_entity.type
_entity.pdbx_description
1 polymer ?
#
loop_
_entity_poly.entity_id
_entity_poly.type
_entity_poly.pdbx_seq_one_letter_code
_entity_poly.pdbx_strand_id
1 'polypeptide(L)'
;MSSRKTKIVKELKIGDVEGVSQSKIEGYLSMGYKPYLNEKGKIKWLTEAQYSLRKLAEERTDKTLWGFKLPRRRKSRRRQLKSNFFLDNWLIILIVSLILLALLILYKYPHIIF
;
A
#
# COMPACT_ATOMS: atom_id res chain seq x y z
N MET A 1 10.40 4.05 5.17
CA MET A 1 10.48 5.44 4.68
C MET A 1 9.41 6.28 5.35
N SER A 2 9.79 7.12 6.32
CA SER A 2 8.86 7.91 7.14
C SER A 2 8.36 9.15 6.38
N SER A 3 7.24 9.00 5.65
CA SER A 3 6.50 10.11 5.04
C SER A 3 5.54 10.76 6.06
N ARG A 4 6.05 11.27 7.18
CA ARG A 4 5.23 12.13 8.06
C ARG A 4 5.26 13.55 7.48
N LYS A 5 4.53 13.75 6.37
CA LYS A 5 4.23 15.09 5.87
C LYS A 5 3.25 15.70 6.86
N THR A 6 3.71 16.73 7.56
CA THR A 6 2.95 17.46 8.56
C THR A 6 2.06 18.50 7.89
N LYS A 7 0.87 18.72 8.46
CA LYS A 7 -0.17 19.59 7.90
C LYS A 7 0.16 21.06 8.14
N ILE A 8 -0.17 21.88 7.14
CA ILE A 8 0.17 23.30 7.11
C ILE A 8 -1.03 24.06 7.68
N VAL A 9 -0.79 24.89 8.70
CA VAL A 9 -1.84 25.59 9.45
C VAL A 9 -2.06 26.99 8.90
N LYS A 10 -0.99 27.72 8.58
CA LYS A 10 -1.09 29.14 8.21
C LYS A 10 0.04 29.57 7.30
N GLU A 11 -0.25 30.47 6.37
CA GLU A 11 0.77 31.22 5.64
C GLU A 11 1.35 32.31 6.56
N LEU A 12 2.67 32.33 6.73
CA LEU A 12 3.34 33.35 7.54
C LEU A 12 3.70 34.54 6.65
N LYS A 13 3.57 35.75 7.20
CA LYS A 13 4.18 36.92 6.57
C LYS A 13 5.68 36.91 6.85
N ILE A 14 6.46 37.52 5.96
CA ILE A 14 7.92 37.55 6.04
C ILE A 14 8.40 38.18 7.36
N GLY A 15 7.65 39.13 7.91
CA GLY A 15 7.93 39.78 9.20
C GLY A 15 7.68 38.91 10.44
N ASP A 16 6.90 37.82 10.32
CA ASP A 16 6.55 36.93 11.43
C ASP A 16 7.48 35.70 11.50
N VAL A 17 8.55 35.67 10.69
CA VAL A 17 9.50 34.56 10.63
C VAL A 17 10.58 34.77 11.69
N GLU A 18 10.35 34.25 12.89
CA GLU A 18 11.33 34.28 13.97
C GLU A 18 12.41 33.19 13.78
N GLY A 19 13.67 33.55 14.04
CA GLY A 19 14.79 32.58 14.12
C GLY A 19 15.49 32.22 12.81
N VAL A 20 15.25 32.94 11.70
CA VAL A 20 15.97 32.76 10.42
C VAL A 20 16.74 34.03 10.07
N SER A 21 18.00 33.90 9.63
CA SER A 21 18.81 35.04 9.19
C SER A 21 18.21 35.70 7.95
N GLN A 22 18.28 37.03 7.87
CA GLN A 22 17.73 37.81 6.74
C GLN A 22 18.27 37.35 5.38
N SER A 23 19.57 37.03 5.29
CA SER A 23 20.19 36.47 4.08
C SER A 23 19.56 35.17 3.58
N LYS A 24 19.12 34.30 4.50
CA LYS A 24 18.45 33.05 4.14
C LYS A 24 17.02 33.32 3.68
N ILE A 25 16.34 34.26 4.32
CA ILE A 25 14.99 34.70 3.92
C ILE A 25 15.02 35.23 2.48
N GLU A 26 15.95 36.11 2.16
CA GLU A 26 16.14 36.64 0.81
C GLU A 26 16.46 35.53 -0.21
N GLY A 27 17.33 34.58 0.17
CA GLY A 27 17.64 33.41 -0.66
C GLY A 27 16.42 32.52 -0.94
N TYR A 28 15.52 32.34 0.03
CA TYR A 28 14.29 31.60 -0.19
C TYR A 28 13.29 32.38 -1.06
N LEU A 29 13.17 33.69 -0.84
CA LEU A 29 12.29 34.55 -1.62
C LEU A 29 12.71 34.64 -3.09
N SER A 30 14.00 34.76 -3.38
CA SER A 30 14.53 34.79 -4.76
C SER A 30 14.25 33.49 -5.52
N MET A 31 14.21 32.36 -4.81
CA MET A 31 13.83 31.06 -5.35
C MET A 31 12.31 30.82 -5.42
N GLY A 32 11.48 31.80 -5.01
CA GLY A 32 10.01 31.71 -5.03
C GLY A 32 9.40 30.89 -3.89
N TYR A 33 10.14 30.68 -2.79
CA TYR A 33 9.64 30.01 -1.60
C TYR A 33 8.92 31.00 -0.68
N LYS A 34 7.80 30.55 -0.10
CA LYS A 34 7.05 31.28 0.92
C LYS A 34 7.13 30.54 2.26
N PRO A 35 7.13 31.25 3.39
CA PRO A 35 7.15 30.64 4.71
C PRO A 35 5.74 30.19 5.13
N TYR A 36 5.62 28.95 5.60
CA TYR A 36 4.38 28.36 6.08
C TYR A 36 4.56 27.82 7.49
N LEU A 37 3.57 28.05 8.36
CA LEU A 37 3.51 27.46 9.69
C LEU A 37 2.89 26.07 9.62
N ASN A 38 3.57 25.13 10.24
CA ASN A 38 3.15 23.75 10.35
C ASN A 38 2.42 23.50 11.67
N GLU A 39 1.65 22.41 11.79
CA GLU A 39 0.95 22.02 13.03
C GLU A 39 1.87 21.88 14.25
N LYS A 40 3.14 21.56 14.02
CA LYS A 40 4.16 21.44 15.07
C LYS A 40 4.77 22.79 15.49
N GLY A 41 4.21 23.92 15.05
CA GLY A 41 4.75 25.25 15.30
C GLY A 41 6.06 25.55 14.59
N LYS A 42 6.45 24.75 13.58
CA LYS A 42 7.71 24.95 12.83
C LYS A 42 7.46 25.65 11.50
N ILE A 43 8.36 26.57 11.15
CA ILE A 43 8.35 27.27 9.87
C ILE A 43 8.90 26.35 8.79
N LYS A 44 8.19 26.27 7.67
CA LYS A 44 8.57 25.48 6.51
C LYS A 44 8.47 26.33 5.24
N TRP A 45 9.59 26.41 4.54
CA TRP A 45 9.68 27.10 3.26
C TRP A 45 9.18 26.18 2.15
N LEU A 46 8.18 26.63 1.39
CA LEU A 46 7.61 25.84 0.29
C LEU A 46 7.32 26.75 -0.90
N THR A 47 7.44 26.19 -2.10
CA THR A 47 6.89 26.83 -3.29
C THR A 47 5.37 26.63 -3.36
N GLU A 48 4.71 27.46 -4.16
CA GLU A 48 3.25 27.37 -4.37
C GLU A 48 2.83 25.99 -4.90
N ALA A 49 3.60 25.41 -5.82
CA ALA A 49 3.38 24.06 -6.32
C ALA A 49 3.52 22.98 -5.23
N GLN A 50 4.49 23.12 -4.31
CA GLN A 50 4.65 22.18 -3.21
C GLN A 50 3.54 22.31 -2.16
N TYR A 51 3.03 23.53 -1.95
CA TYR A 51 1.91 23.80 -1.08
C TYR A 51 0.60 23.22 -1.65
N SER A 52 0.29 23.48 -2.93
CA SER A 52 -0.92 22.97 -3.57
C SER A 52 -0.97 21.43 -3.57
N LEU A 53 0.16 20.77 -3.85
CA LEU A 53 0.27 19.31 -3.77
C LEU A 53 0.00 18.77 -2.36
N ARG A 54 0.37 19.51 -1.31
CA ARG A 54 0.08 19.09 0.07
C ARG A 54 -1.37 19.33 0.44
N LYS A 55 -1.93 20.47 0.05
CA LYS A 55 -3.35 20.79 0.27
C LYS A 55 -4.26 19.75 -0.40
N LEU A 56 -3.96 19.37 -1.65
CA LEU A 56 -4.68 18.31 -2.36
C LEU A 56 -4.52 16.93 -1.71
N ALA A 57 -3.34 16.62 -1.17
CA ALA A 57 -3.13 15.36 -0.46
C ALA A 57 -3.94 15.29 0.84
N GLU A 58 -4.02 16.40 1.56
CA GLU A 58 -4.79 16.53 2.80
C GLU A 58 -6.30 16.33 2.56
N GLU A 59 -6.85 16.99 1.54
CA GLU A 59 -8.26 16.89 1.16
C GLU A 59 -8.66 15.46 0.73
N ARG A 60 -7.73 14.71 0.12
CA ARG A 60 -7.96 13.30 -0.25
C ARG A 60 -8.01 12.38 0.97
N THR A 61 -7.30 12.70 2.05
CA THR A 61 -7.34 11.90 3.28
C THR A 61 -8.68 12.05 4.00
N ASP A 62 -9.20 13.28 4.11
CA ASP A 62 -10.44 13.54 4.85
C ASP A 62 -11.69 12.95 4.16
N LYS A 63 -11.68 12.86 2.82
CA LYS A 63 -12.78 12.25 2.04
C LYS A 63 -12.77 10.72 2.03
N THR A 64 -11.80 10.05 2.67
CA THR A 64 -11.78 8.57 2.77
C THR A 64 -12.53 8.00 3.96
N LEU A 65 -13.48 8.75 4.54
CA LEU A 65 -14.32 8.24 5.62
C LEU A 65 -15.34 7.19 5.16
N TRP A 66 -15.68 7.13 3.86
CA TRP A 66 -16.63 6.15 3.31
C TRP A 66 -16.02 5.31 2.19
N GLY A 67 -14.74 4.97 2.33
CA GLY A 67 -14.09 4.01 1.45
C GLY A 67 -14.37 2.61 1.92
N PHE A 68 -15.31 1.90 1.28
CA PHE A 68 -15.24 0.44 1.16
C PHE A 68 -13.79 0.07 0.88
N LYS A 69 -13.08 -0.42 1.90
CA LYS A 69 -11.73 -0.95 1.73
C LYS A 69 -11.91 -2.26 1.00
N LEU A 70 -12.06 -2.20 -0.34
CA LEU A 70 -11.85 -3.38 -1.17
C LEU A 70 -10.53 -3.97 -0.71
N PRO A 71 -10.51 -5.26 -0.31
CA PRO A 71 -9.29 -5.88 0.18
C PRO A 71 -8.28 -5.76 -0.95
N ARG A 72 -7.36 -4.81 -0.79
CA ARG A 72 -6.26 -4.59 -1.70
C ARG A 72 -5.49 -5.90 -1.62
N ARG A 73 -5.76 -6.82 -2.56
CA ARG A 73 -5.07 -8.10 -2.68
C ARG A 73 -3.60 -7.73 -2.68
N ARG A 74 -2.97 -7.85 -1.51
CA ARG A 74 -1.53 -7.69 -1.37
C ARG A 74 -1.03 -8.80 -2.26
N LYS A 75 -0.55 -8.47 -3.46
CA LYS A 75 0.23 -9.39 -4.29
C LYS A 75 1.43 -9.72 -3.41
N SER A 76 1.29 -10.79 -2.64
CA SER A 76 2.31 -11.34 -1.76
C SER A 76 3.39 -11.88 -2.68
N ARG A 77 4.25 -10.96 -3.13
CA ARG A 77 5.36 -11.26 -4.01
C ARG A 77 6.49 -11.76 -3.13
N ARG A 78 6.31 -12.98 -2.57
CA ARG A 78 7.33 -13.93 -2.09
C ARG A 78 6.73 -14.89 -1.06
N ARG A 79 7.11 -16.17 -1.21
CA ARG A 79 6.80 -17.36 -0.38
C ARG A 79 5.45 -17.98 -0.78
N GLN A 80 5.37 -19.21 -1.30
CA GLN A 80 6.17 -20.40 -1.03
C GLN A 80 6.29 -21.26 -2.29
N LEU A 81 7.51 -21.69 -2.64
CA LEU A 81 7.78 -22.82 -3.53
C LEU A 81 7.53 -24.13 -2.76
N LYS A 82 6.30 -24.31 -2.27
CA LYS A 82 5.79 -25.63 -1.90
C LYS A 82 4.59 -25.84 -2.80
N SER A 83 4.83 -26.29 -4.03
CA SER A 83 3.75 -26.82 -4.84
C SER A 83 3.20 -28.00 -4.04
N ASN A 84 2.00 -27.83 -3.50
CA ASN A 84 1.32 -28.92 -2.85
C ASN A 84 0.77 -29.81 -3.96
N PHE A 85 1.65 -30.64 -4.54
CA PHE A 85 1.36 -31.50 -5.68
C PHE A 85 0.07 -32.32 -5.48
N PHE A 86 -0.21 -32.74 -4.24
CA PHE A 86 -1.43 -33.45 -3.85
C PHE A 86 -2.70 -32.60 -3.94
N LEU A 87 -2.62 -31.29 -3.66
CA LEU A 87 -3.76 -30.38 -3.78
C LEU A 87 -3.98 -29.96 -5.23
N ASP A 88 -2.92 -29.74 -6.00
CA ASP A 88 -3.04 -29.34 -7.40
C ASP A 88 -3.53 -30.50 -8.30
N ASN A 89 -3.22 -31.75 -7.93
CA ASN A 89 -3.55 -32.96 -8.71
C ASN A 89 -4.57 -33.88 -8.01
N TRP A 90 -5.42 -33.35 -7.13
CA TRP A 90 -6.35 -34.14 -6.33
C TRP A 90 -7.33 -34.98 -7.17
N LEU A 91 -7.77 -34.47 -8.33
CA LEU A 91 -8.63 -35.20 -9.26
C LEU A 91 -7.94 -36.42 -9.86
N ILE A 92 -6.67 -36.28 -10.26
CA ILE A 92 -5.87 -37.39 -10.81
C ILE A 92 -5.69 -38.47 -9.73
N ILE A 93 -5.41 -38.06 -8.50
CA ILE A 93 -5.27 -38.98 -7.36
C ILE A 93 -6.59 -39.74 -7.11
N LEU A 94 -7.73 -39.05 -7.20
CA LEU A 94 -9.05 -39.67 -7.03
C LEU A 94 -9.31 -40.70 -8.14
N ILE A 95 -9.05 -40.36 -9.40
CA ILE A 95 -9.23 -41.27 -10.54
C ILE A 95 -8.34 -42.51 -10.38
N VAL A 96 -7.06 -42.33 -10.07
CA VAL A 96 -6.11 -43.44 -9.86
C VAL A 96 -6.55 -44.33 -8.69
N SER A 97 -7.01 -43.73 -7.60
CA SER A 97 -7.55 -44.46 -6.44
C SER A 97 -8.76 -45.31 -6.82
N LEU A 98 -9.69 -44.76 -7.61
CA LEU A 98 -10.91 -45.45 -8.05
C LEU A 98 -10.58 -46.63 -8.98
N ILE A 99 -9.62 -46.47 -9.89
CA ILE A 99 -9.11 -47.54 -10.76
C ILE A 99 -8.48 -48.66 -9.93
N LEU A 100 -7.61 -48.32 -8.97
CA LEU A 100 -6.99 -49.30 -8.07
C LEU A 100 -8.04 -50.08 -7.28
N LEU A 101 -9.06 -49.40 -6.76
CA LEU A 101 -10.15 -50.03 -6.03
C LEU A 101 -10.95 -51.00 -6.92
N ALA A 102 -11.27 -50.58 -8.15
CA ALA A 102 -11.98 -51.41 -9.11
C ALA A 102 -11.18 -52.68 -9.44
N LEU A 103 -9.87 -52.56 -9.69
CA LEU A 103 -8.99 -53.70 -9.94
C LEU A 103 -8.92 -54.66 -8.74
N LEU A 104 -8.89 -54.13 -7.51
CA LEU A 104 -8.84 -54.94 -6.30
C LEU A 104 -10.14 -55.73 -6.11
N ILE A 105 -11.30 -55.09 -6.36
CA ILE A 105 -12.61 -55.74 -6.35
C ILE A 105 -12.67 -56.84 -7.43
N LEU A 106 -12.17 -56.54 -8.63
CA LEU A 106 -12.05 -57.47 -9.74
C LEU A 106 -11.28 -58.74 -9.37
N TYR A 107 -10.12 -58.54 -8.74
CA TYR A 107 -9.21 -59.60 -8.36
C TYR A 107 -9.79 -60.47 -7.24
N LYS A 108 -10.44 -59.85 -6.26
CA LYS A 108 -11.04 -60.55 -5.12
C LYS A 108 -12.33 -61.29 -5.50
N TYR A 109 -13.09 -60.76 -6.45
CA TYR A 109 -14.37 -61.30 -6.87
C TYR A 109 -14.41 -61.47 -8.39
N PRO A 110 -13.68 -62.47 -8.93
CA PRO A 110 -13.65 -62.72 -10.37
C PRO A 110 -15.03 -63.09 -10.95
N HIS A 111 -15.94 -63.58 -10.09
CA HIS A 111 -17.34 -63.91 -10.41
C HIS A 111 -18.23 -62.70 -10.76
N ILE A 112 -17.72 -61.47 -10.64
CA ILE A 112 -18.46 -60.25 -11.01
C ILE A 112 -18.42 -60.01 -12.53
N ILE A 113 -17.46 -60.62 -13.23
CA ILE A 113 -17.28 -60.46 -14.69
C ILE A 113 -17.54 -61.76 -15.45
N PHE A 114 -17.20 -62.91 -14.84
CA PHE A 114 -17.50 -64.25 -15.34
C PHE A 114 -18.67 -64.84 -14.58
#